data_AF-A0A6J4V2G6-F1
#
_entry.id   AF-A0A6J4V2G6-F1
#
_cell.length_a   1.000
_cell.length_b   1.000
_cell.length_c   1.000
_cell.angle_alpha   90.00
_cell.angle_beta   90.00
_cell.angle_gamma   90.00
#
_symmetry.space_group_name_H-M   'P 1'
#
loop_
_entity.id
_entity.type
_entity.pdbx_description
1 polymer ?
#
loop_
_entity_poly.entity_id
_entity_poly.type
_entity_poly.pdbx_seq_one_letter_code
_entity_poly.pdbx_strand_id
1 'polypeptide(L)'
;MTGTTATPAWLDGARVAPSAHNTQPWRFTPLPDGRIAVRWRPERALPVTDPTGRDLYLALGAAVESALLRAAAAGPQSTSKATPTATIVPRTPATREAFFWWVMSIAPRPP
;
A
#
# COMPACT_ATOMS: atom_id res chain seq x y z
N MET A 1 -28.86 10.28 -13.35
CA MET A 1 -28.17 9.02 -13.69
C MET A 1 -26.97 8.89 -12.76
N THR A 2 -27.09 8.10 -11.69
CA THR A 2 -25.98 7.79 -10.78
C THR A 2 -25.03 6.83 -11.49
N GLY A 3 -23.92 7.34 -12.02
CA GLY A 3 -22.87 6.49 -12.58
C GLY A 3 -22.28 5.64 -11.46
N THR A 4 -22.51 4.34 -11.50
CA THR A 4 -21.79 3.36 -10.67
C THR A 4 -20.30 3.55 -10.96
N THR A 5 -19.55 4.14 -10.04
CA THR A 5 -18.11 4.26 -10.19
C THR A 5 -17.55 2.86 -10.09
N ALA A 6 -17.16 2.29 -11.23
CA ALA A 6 -16.50 0.99 -11.26
C ALA A 6 -15.27 1.05 -10.34
N THR A 7 -15.10 0.02 -9.52
CA THR A 7 -13.91 -0.11 -8.69
C THR A 7 -12.69 -0.18 -9.60
N PRO A 8 -11.64 0.64 -9.39
CA PRO A 8 -10.49 0.60 -10.26
C PRO A 8 -9.78 -0.76 -10.13
N ALA A 9 -9.28 -1.30 -11.25
CA ALA A 9 -8.72 -2.66 -11.30
C ALA A 9 -7.62 -2.92 -10.27
N TRP A 10 -6.79 -1.90 -9.97
CA TRP A 10 -5.75 -2.02 -8.95
C TRP A 10 -6.30 -2.31 -7.54
N LEU A 11 -7.51 -1.83 -7.22
CA LEU A 11 -8.12 -2.06 -5.90
C LEU A 11 -8.57 -3.52 -5.74
N ASP A 12 -9.01 -4.17 -6.82
CA ASP A 12 -9.32 -5.60 -6.82
C ASP A 12 -8.06 -6.43 -6.54
N GLY A 13 -6.92 -6.03 -7.11
CA GLY A 13 -5.62 -6.65 -6.83
C GLY A 13 -5.23 -6.54 -5.36
N ALA A 14 -5.29 -5.34 -4.78
CA ALA A 14 -5.01 -5.14 -3.36
C ALA A 14 -5.96 -5.94 -2.44
N ARG A 15 -7.24 -6.06 -2.82
CA ARG A 15 -8.27 -6.72 -2.01
C ARG A 15 -8.02 -8.22 -1.84
N VAL A 16 -7.41 -8.88 -2.82
CA VAL A 16 -7.13 -10.32 -2.78
C VAL A 16 -5.74 -10.65 -2.25
N ALA A 17 -4.96 -9.64 -1.87
CA ALA A 17 -3.62 -9.86 -1.34
C ALA A 17 -3.66 -10.60 0.00
N PRO A 18 -2.67 -11.47 0.27
CA PRO A 18 -2.59 -12.16 1.55
C PRO A 18 -2.29 -11.18 2.70
N SER A 19 -2.86 -11.46 3.87
CA SER A 19 -2.53 -10.79 5.13
C SER A 19 -2.72 -11.74 6.31
N ALA A 20 -1.88 -11.60 7.34
CA ALA A 20 -2.03 -12.40 8.57
C ALA A 20 -3.42 -12.20 9.17
N HIS A 21 -4.06 -13.31 9.53
CA HIS A 21 -5.46 -13.37 10.00
C HIS A 21 -6.47 -12.63 9.10
N ASN A 22 -6.14 -12.46 7.82
CA ASN A 22 -6.93 -11.68 6.88
C ASN A 22 -7.25 -10.26 7.41
N THR A 23 -6.33 -9.67 8.18
CA THR A 23 -6.51 -8.35 8.80
C THR A 23 -6.65 -7.24 7.78
N GLN A 24 -6.12 -7.42 6.56
CA GLN A 24 -6.14 -6.43 5.47
C GLN A 24 -5.80 -5.03 5.98
N PRO A 25 -4.57 -4.83 6.51
CA PRO A 25 -4.24 -3.64 7.29
C PRO A 25 -4.09 -2.38 6.44
N TRP A 26 -4.10 -2.48 5.11
CA TRP A 26 -3.86 -1.38 4.19
C TRP A 26 -5.00 -0.35 4.15
N ARG A 27 -4.61 0.90 3.95
CA ARG A 27 -5.46 2.05 3.62
C ARG A 27 -4.84 2.78 2.45
N PHE A 28 -5.58 2.84 1.35
CA PHE A 28 -5.22 3.58 0.16
C PHE A 28 -5.87 4.96 0.19
N THR A 29 -5.07 6.00 -0.05
CA THR A 29 -5.55 7.37 -0.20
C THR A 29 -5.07 7.92 -1.55
N PRO A 30 -5.99 8.20 -2.49
CA PRO A 30 -5.63 8.89 -3.73
C PRO A 30 -5.04 10.27 -3.43
N LEU A 31 -4.00 10.65 -4.17
CA LEU A 31 -3.37 11.96 -4.11
C LEU A 31 -3.71 12.79 -5.36
N PRO A 32 -3.64 14.14 -5.30
CA PRO A 32 -3.98 15.01 -6.43
C PRO A 32 -3.13 14.80 -7.69
N ASP A 33 -1.92 14.27 -7.54
CA ASP A 33 -0.97 14.01 -8.62
C ASP A 33 -1.13 12.61 -9.25
N GLY A 34 -2.21 11.91 -8.93
CA GLY A 34 -2.50 10.57 -9.45
C GLY A 34 -1.79 9.43 -8.73
N ARG A 35 -0.95 9.72 -7.73
CA ARG A 35 -0.36 8.69 -6.86
C ARG A 35 -1.35 8.17 -5.84
N ILE A 36 -1.01 7.04 -5.22
CA ILE A 36 -1.78 6.46 -4.11
C ILE A 36 -0.87 6.32 -2.90
N ALA A 37 -1.20 7.04 -1.82
CA ALA A 37 -0.53 6.85 -0.55
C ALA A 37 -1.01 5.56 0.12
N VAL A 38 -0.07 4.72 0.56
CA VAL A 38 -0.36 3.48 1.27
C VAL A 38 0.04 3.64 2.73
N ARG A 39 -0.94 3.47 3.61
CA ARG A 39 -0.77 3.48 5.06
C ARG A 39 -1.35 2.20 5.63
N TRP A 40 -0.95 1.82 6.84
CA TRP A 40 -1.69 0.81 7.58
C TRP A 40 -2.68 1.42 8.57
N ARG A 41 -3.65 0.60 8.97
CA ARG A 41 -4.63 0.83 10.03
C ARG A 41 -4.12 0.21 11.33
N PRO A 42 -3.74 1.00 12.36
CA PRO A 42 -3.24 0.46 13.62
C PRO A 42 -4.23 -0.46 14.32
N GLU A 43 -5.53 -0.23 14.13
CA GLU A 43 -6.61 -1.08 14.64
C GLU A 43 -6.62 -2.50 14.04
N ARG A 44 -5.84 -2.72 12.97
CA ARG A 44 -5.65 -4.02 12.29
C ARG A 44 -4.27 -4.61 12.54
N ALA A 45 -3.46 -4.01 13.41
CA ALA A 45 -2.18 -4.59 13.83
C ALA A 45 -2.42 -5.75 14.80
N LEU A 46 -1.46 -6.66 14.87
CA LEU A 46 -1.55 -7.88 15.67
C LEU A 46 -0.44 -7.90 16.73
N PRO A 47 -0.52 -7.09 17.79
CA PRO A 47 0.60 -6.91 18.72
C PRO A 47 1.04 -8.19 19.46
N VAL A 48 0.16 -9.20 19.56
CA VAL A 48 0.45 -10.48 20.21
C VAL A 48 1.08 -11.47 19.23
N THR A 49 0.52 -11.63 18.03
CA THR A 49 0.98 -12.64 17.06
C THR A 49 2.00 -12.11 16.06
N ASP A 50 2.08 -10.79 15.86
CA ASP A 50 3.08 -10.06 15.07
C ASP A 50 3.63 -8.85 15.86
N PRO A 51 4.38 -9.07 16.94
CA PRO A 51 4.92 -7.99 17.79
C PRO A 51 5.95 -7.11 17.06
N THR A 52 6.54 -7.61 15.97
CA THR A 52 7.53 -6.87 15.17
C THR A 52 6.91 -6.08 14.02
N GLY A 53 5.65 -6.34 13.68
CA GLY A 53 4.98 -5.78 12.50
C GLY A 53 5.45 -6.39 11.17
N ARG A 54 6.22 -7.48 11.19
CA ARG A 54 6.76 -8.12 9.99
C ARG A 54 5.64 -8.57 9.06
N ASP A 55 4.63 -9.25 9.60
CA ASP A 55 3.51 -9.75 8.81
C ASP A 55 2.65 -8.60 8.29
N LEU A 56 2.51 -7.54 9.09
CA LEU A 56 1.88 -6.29 8.65
C LEU A 56 2.62 -5.70 7.43
N TYR A 57 3.94 -5.55 7.48
CA TYR A 57 4.71 -4.98 6.36
C TYR A 57 4.68 -5.91 5.13
N LEU A 58 4.75 -7.23 5.32
CA LEU A 58 4.58 -8.20 4.22
C LEU A 58 3.20 -8.07 3.58
N ALA A 59 2.15 -7.92 4.38
CA ALA A 59 0.79 -7.70 3.89
C ALA A 59 0.67 -6.40 3.08
N LEU A 60 1.29 -5.29 3.54
CA LEU A 60 1.32 -4.03 2.80
C LEU A 60 2.03 -4.19 1.45
N GLY A 61 3.19 -4.84 1.43
CA GLY A 61 3.94 -5.12 0.19
C GLY A 61 3.15 -5.98 -0.78
N ALA A 62 2.53 -7.05 -0.28
CA ALA A 62 1.70 -7.95 -1.09
C ALA A 62 0.49 -7.23 -1.71
N ALA A 63 -0.15 -6.33 -0.95
CA ALA A 63 -1.27 -5.54 -1.46
C ALA A 63 -0.84 -4.53 -2.54
N VAL A 64 0.32 -3.89 -2.37
CA VAL A 64 0.89 -2.99 -3.38
C VAL A 64 1.23 -3.75 -4.65
N GLU A 65 1.94 -4.87 -4.55
CA GLU A 65 2.35 -5.67 -5.72
C GLU A 65 1.13 -6.21 -6.47
N SER A 66 0.16 -6.77 -5.74
CA SER A 66 -1.08 -7.28 -6.35
C SER A 66 -1.87 -6.17 -7.05
N ALA A 67 -1.89 -4.96 -6.49
CA ALA A 67 -2.49 -3.79 -7.12
C ALA A 67 -1.79 -3.39 -8.41
N LEU A 68 -0.45 -3.37 -8.41
CA LEU A 68 0.37 -3.05 -9.57
C LEU A 68 0.19 -4.07 -10.70
N LEU A 69 0.24 -5.37 -10.37
CA LEU A 69 0.02 -6.44 -11.35
C LEU A 69 -1.37 -6.33 -11.99
N ARG A 70 -2.41 -6.06 -11.19
CA ARG A 70 -3.78 -5.93 -11.70
C ARG A 70 -3.98 -4.66 -12.51
N ALA A 71 -3.33 -3.55 -12.14
CA ALA A 71 -3.31 -2.32 -12.93
C ALA A 71 -2.65 -2.53 -14.29
N ALA A 72 -1.47 -3.18 -14.31
CA ALA A 72 -0.73 -3.47 -15.54
C ALA A 72 -1.54 -4.39 -16.48
N ALA A 73 -2.22 -5.40 -15.93
CA ALA A 73 -3.06 -6.31 -16.70
C ALA A 73 -4.32 -5.65 -17.32
N ALA A 74 -4.80 -4.54 -16.75
CA ALA A 74 -5.99 -3.84 -17.25
C ALA A 74 -5.75 -3.04 -18.54
N GLY A 75 -4.47 -2.81 -18.91
CA GLY A 75 -4.07 -2.12 -20.12
C GLY A 75 -4.36 -0.60 -20.14
N PRO A 76 -3.79 0.12 -21.12
CA PRO A 76 -3.87 1.59 -21.21
C PRO A 76 -5.26 2.16 -21.55
N GLN A 77 -6.21 1.29 -21.95
CA GLN A 77 -7.61 1.63 -22.25
C GLN A 77 -8.51 1.56 -21.00
N SER A 78 -8.00 1.06 -19.87
CA SER A 78 -8.76 1.08 -18.62
C SER A 78 -9.02 2.53 -18.20
N THR A 79 -10.29 2.85 -17.92
CA THR A 79 -10.73 4.19 -17.49
C THR A 79 -10.01 4.69 -16.23
N SER A 80 -9.36 3.78 -15.49
CA SER A 80 -8.42 4.07 -14.41
C SER A 80 -6.98 4.17 -14.92
N LYS A 81 -6.62 5.29 -15.56
CA LYS A 81 -5.27 5.56 -16.09
C LYS A 81 -4.15 5.67 -15.01
N ALA A 82 -4.48 5.47 -13.74
CA ALA A 82 -3.50 5.54 -12.67
C ALA A 82 -2.79 4.18 -12.54
N THR A 83 -1.56 4.09 -13.05
CA THR A 83 -0.59 3.14 -12.50
C THR A 83 -0.27 3.65 -11.09
N PRO A 84 -0.68 2.94 -10.02
CA PRO A 84 -0.55 3.48 -8.69
C PRO A 84 0.92 3.42 -8.27
N THR A 85 1.62 4.54 -8.27
CA THR A 85 2.87 4.63 -7.50
C THR A 85 2.52 4.62 -6.02
N ALA A 86 2.83 3.53 -5.35
CA ALA A 86 2.62 3.36 -3.92
C ALA A 86 3.85 3.77 -3.13
N THR A 87 3.67 4.63 -2.14
CA THR A 87 4.69 4.90 -1.12
C THR A 87 4.15 4.44 0.22
N ILE A 88 4.84 3.49 0.86
CA ILE A 88 4.57 3.12 2.24
C ILE A 88 5.10 4.25 3.12
N VAL A 89 4.17 4.98 3.74
CA VAL A 89 4.53 6.08 4.64
C VAL A 89 4.63 5.50 6.06
N PRO A 90 5.82 5.38 6.65
CA PRO A 90 5.91 5.03 8.06
C PRO A 90 5.15 6.06 8.89
N ARG A 91 4.37 5.61 9.88
CA ARG A 91 3.82 6.53 10.87
C ARG A 91 5.01 7.12 11.61
N THR A 92 5.19 8.44 11.56
CA THR A 92 6.03 9.11 12.55
C THR A 92 5.52 8.67 13.94
N PRO A 93 6.39 8.21 14.85
CA PRO A 93 6.01 8.16 16.24
C PRO A 93 5.70 9.59 16.66
N ALA A 94 4.83 9.78 17.66
CA ALA A 94 4.66 11.09 18.30
C ALA A 94 5.98 11.62 18.91
N THR A 95 7.02 10.80 18.96
CA THR A 95 8.34 11.10 19.54
C THR A 95 9.47 10.90 18.53
N ARG A 96 10.39 11.88 18.48
CA ARG A 96 11.39 12.15 17.43
C ARG A 96 12.47 11.07 17.18
N GLU A 97 12.56 10.00 17.95
CA GLU A 97 13.80 9.22 18.00
C GLU A 97 13.91 8.07 16.97
N ALA A 98 12.81 7.55 16.43
CA ALA A 98 12.86 6.45 15.46
C ALA A 98 13.10 6.91 14.00
N PHE A 99 13.14 8.22 13.75
CA PHE A 99 13.24 8.81 12.41
C PHE A 99 14.58 8.52 11.71
N PHE A 100 15.65 8.29 12.48
CA PHE A 100 17.02 8.36 11.94
C PHE A 100 17.57 7.04 11.37
N TRP A 101 16.94 5.90 11.61
CA TRP A 101 17.48 4.59 11.20
C TRP A 101 16.96 4.05 9.85
N TRP A 102 15.77 4.47 9.36
CA TRP A 102 15.15 3.81 8.19
C TRP A 102 15.39 4.49 6.83
N VAL A 103 15.78 5.77 6.79
CA VAL A 103 16.05 6.49 5.52
C VAL A 103 17.37 6.05 4.84
N MET A 104 18.21 5.25 5.52
CA MET A 104 19.58 4.94 5.07
C MET A 104 19.78 3.68 4.21
N SER A 105 18.75 2.94 3.79
CA SER A 105 18.99 1.80 2.87
C SER A 105 17.81 1.42 2.00
N ILE A 106 17.63 2.19 0.91
CA ILE A 106 17.56 1.66 -0.47
C ILE A 106 17.54 2.84 -1.45
N ALA A 107 18.72 3.21 -1.95
CA ALA A 107 18.86 3.99 -3.18
C ALA A 107 19.72 3.19 -4.16
N PRO A 108 19.36 3.11 -5.45
CA PRO A 108 20.27 2.57 -6.45
C PRO A 108 21.46 3.52 -6.61
N ARG A 109 22.68 2.96 -6.74
CA ARG A 109 23.87 3.72 -7.15
C ARG A 109 23.60 4.38 -8.52
N PRO A 110 23.77 5.71 -8.67
CA PRO A 110 24.10 6.27 -9.98
C PRO A 110 25.53 5.84 -10.38
N PRO A 111 25.88 5.86 -11.69
CA PRO A 111 27.11 5.28 -12.20
C PRO A 111 28.38 5.78 -11.51
#